data_AF-A0A352B230-F1
#
_entry.id   AF-A0A352B230-F1
#
_cell.length_a   1.000
_cell.length_b   1.000
_cell.length_c   1.000
_cell.angle_alpha   90.00
_cell.angle_beta   90.00
_cell.angle_gamma   90.00
#
_symmetry.space_group_name_H-M   'P 1'
#
loop_
_entity.id
_entity.type
_entity.pdbx_description
1 polymer ?
#
loop_
_entity_poly.entity_id
_entity_poly.type
_entity_poly.pdbx_seq_one_letter_code
_entity_poly.pdbx_strand_id
1 'polypeptide(L)'
;ENRRDDGDYEPKLPKGHFRDALDATEAIQLDLAELQDKYQLPEETPLDLGLSYSIFRWATGARLDDVLKSSGLLAGDFIRWSKQIIDLLDQLAQGADPVVAETAYKAMDQVKRGIVAYSYYM
;
A
#
# COMPACT_ATOMS: atom_id res chain seq x y z
N GLU A 1 -10.97 -21.63 3.83
CA GLU A 1 -11.68 -21.65 2.53
C GLU A 1 -12.74 -20.57 2.55
N ASN A 2 -12.55 -19.53 1.75
CA ASN A 2 -13.53 -18.49 1.46
C ASN A 2 -13.26 -18.05 0.01
N ARG A 3 -13.81 -18.81 -0.94
CA ARG A 3 -13.94 -18.36 -2.33
C ARG A 3 -14.88 -17.17 -2.28
N ARG A 4 -14.32 -15.97 -2.26
CA ARG A 4 -15.08 -14.74 -2.49
C ARG A 4 -15.53 -14.79 -3.94
N ASP A 5 -16.82 -14.53 -4.14
CA ASP A 5 -17.49 -14.43 -5.43
C ASP A 5 -16.65 -13.60 -6.43
N ASP A 6 -16.27 -14.23 -7.54
CA ASP A 6 -15.62 -13.63 -8.71
C ASP A 6 -16.63 -12.77 -9.48
N GLY A 7 -17.03 -11.64 -8.90
CA GLY A 7 -17.66 -10.55 -9.63
C GLY A 7 -16.68 -9.38 -9.64
N ASP A 8 -15.92 -9.21 -10.73
CA ASP A 8 -14.97 -8.12 -11.04
C ASP A 8 -14.99 -6.97 -10.02
N TYR A 9 -14.37 -7.19 -8.86
CA TYR A 9 -14.19 -6.13 -7.88
C TYR A 9 -12.91 -5.40 -8.28
N GLU A 10 -13.05 -4.43 -9.17
CA GLU A 10 -11.97 -3.49 -9.41
C GLU A 10 -11.82 -2.58 -8.19
N PRO A 11 -10.68 -2.65 -7.47
CA PRO A 11 -10.45 -1.77 -6.34
C PRO A 11 -10.44 -0.33 -6.82
N LYS A 12 -11.09 0.57 -6.07
CA LYS A 12 -10.94 2.01 -6.32
C LYS A 12 -9.46 2.36 -6.20
N LEU A 13 -8.96 3.16 -7.13
CA LEU A 13 -7.59 3.66 -7.12
C LEU A 13 -7.54 5.15 -6.78
N PRO A 14 -6.49 5.63 -6.11
CA PRO A 14 -6.19 7.05 -6.02
C PRO A 14 -6.10 7.70 -7.42
N LYS A 15 -6.47 8.99 -7.49
CA LYS A 15 -6.37 9.78 -8.72
C LYS A 15 -5.00 10.44 -8.83
N GLY A 16 -4.71 11.02 -10.01
CA GLY A 16 -3.46 11.74 -10.27
C GLY A 16 -2.28 10.78 -10.49
N HIS A 17 -1.10 11.18 -10.02
CA HIS A 17 0.17 10.49 -10.24
C HIS A 17 0.24 9.04 -9.73
N PHE A 18 -0.75 8.58 -8.98
CA PHE A 18 -0.82 7.18 -8.55
C PHE A 18 -0.92 6.21 -9.73
N ARG A 19 -1.67 6.56 -10.79
CA ARG A 19 -1.82 5.68 -11.96
C ARG A 19 -0.51 5.52 -12.69
N ASP A 20 0.18 6.62 -12.96
CA ASP A 20 1.49 6.59 -13.61
C ASP A 20 2.51 5.75 -12.82
N ALA A 21 2.48 5.85 -11.48
CA ALA A 21 3.34 5.06 -10.60
C ALA A 21 2.94 3.56 -10.59
N LEU A 22 1.64 3.26 -10.63
CA LEU A 22 1.14 1.89 -10.72
C LEU A 22 1.56 1.25 -12.04
N ASP A 23 1.33 1.93 -13.17
CA ASP A 23 1.72 1.45 -14.50
C ASP A 23 3.23 1.15 -14.56
N ALA A 24 4.06 2.03 -13.99
CA ALA A 24 5.50 1.81 -13.89
C ALA A 24 5.86 0.59 -12.99
N THR A 25 5.11 0.36 -11.91
CA THR A 25 5.31 -0.78 -11.01
C THR A 25 4.91 -2.09 -11.68
N GLU A 26 3.79 -2.10 -12.40
CA GLU A 26 3.30 -3.25 -13.17
C GLU A 26 4.25 -3.60 -14.31
N ALA A 27 4.84 -2.61 -14.98
CA ALA A 27 5.88 -2.83 -15.98
C ALA A 27 7.11 -3.57 -15.38
N ILE A 28 7.56 -3.17 -14.19
CA ILE A 28 8.65 -3.87 -13.49
C ILE A 28 8.24 -5.31 -13.12
N GLN A 29 6.99 -5.52 -12.69
CA GLN A 29 6.49 -6.86 -12.38
C GLN A 29 6.44 -7.75 -13.63
N LEU A 30 6.04 -7.20 -14.78
CA LEU A 30 6.05 -7.91 -16.06
C LEU A 30 7.47 -8.31 -16.46
N ASP A 31 8.42 -7.38 -16.40
CA ASP A 31 9.83 -7.66 -16.69
C ASP A 31 10.38 -8.75 -15.75
N LEU A 32 10.01 -8.71 -14.47
CA LEU A 32 10.39 -9.73 -13.50
C LEU A 32 9.77 -11.10 -13.83
N ALA A 33 8.50 -11.14 -14.21
CA ALA A 33 7.81 -12.38 -14.59
C ALA A 33 8.44 -13.02 -15.84
N GLU A 34 8.81 -12.22 -16.85
CA GLU A 34 9.54 -12.70 -18.03
C GLU A 34 10.89 -13.32 -17.67
N LEU A 35 11.62 -12.70 -16.73
CA LEU A 35 12.88 -13.25 -16.22
C LEU A 35 12.64 -14.55 -15.43
N GLN A 36 11.60 -14.59 -14.59
CA GLN A 36 11.26 -15.79 -13.82
C GLN A 36 10.94 -16.97 -14.73
N ASP A 37 10.12 -16.77 -15.76
CA ASP A 37 9.82 -17.81 -16.77
C ASP A 37 11.09 -18.29 -17.47
N LYS A 38 11.90 -17.35 -17.99
CA LYS A 38 13.16 -17.64 -18.69
C LYS A 38 14.13 -18.49 -17.85
N TYR A 39 14.18 -18.25 -16.54
CA TYR A 39 15.06 -18.98 -15.62
C TYR A 39 14.36 -20.11 -14.85
N GLN A 40 13.09 -20.42 -15.20
CA GLN A 40 12.26 -21.45 -14.55
C GLN A 40 12.15 -21.27 -13.03
N LEU A 41 12.04 -20.02 -12.58
CA LEU A 41 11.81 -19.65 -11.19
C LEU A 41 10.31 -19.54 -10.89
N PRO A 42 9.87 -19.70 -9.63
CA PRO A 42 8.48 -19.46 -9.26
C PRO A 42 8.07 -18.02 -9.59
N GLU A 43 6.89 -17.85 -10.17
CA GLU A 43 6.28 -16.54 -10.40
C GLU A 43 5.87 -15.87 -9.09
N GLU A 44 6.00 -14.55 -9.03
CA GLU A 44 5.46 -13.76 -7.92
C GLU A 44 3.93 -13.66 -7.98
N THR A 45 3.32 -13.37 -6.84
CA THR A 45 1.88 -13.06 -6.79
C THR A 45 1.61 -11.71 -7.46
N PRO A 46 0.50 -11.54 -8.20
CA PRO A 46 0.08 -10.25 -8.74
C PRO A 46 -0.05 -9.18 -7.64
N LEU A 47 0.08 -7.91 -8.03
CA LEU A 47 -0.10 -6.79 -7.11
C LEU A 47 -1.53 -6.77 -6.53
N ASP A 48 -1.64 -6.70 -5.20
CA ASP A 48 -2.91 -6.46 -4.52
C ASP A 48 -3.11 -4.95 -4.29
N LEU A 49 -4.05 -4.36 -5.03
CA LEU A 49 -4.36 -2.94 -4.97
C LEU A 49 -5.47 -2.60 -3.97
N GLY A 50 -6.03 -3.57 -3.25
CA GLY A 50 -7.21 -3.43 -2.40
C GLY A 50 -7.07 -2.40 -1.27
N LEU A 51 -5.84 -2.14 -0.82
CA LEU A 51 -5.55 -1.16 0.25
C LEU A 51 -5.17 0.23 -0.25
N SER A 52 -4.79 0.36 -1.53
CA SER A 52 -4.19 1.58 -2.09
C SER A 52 -5.03 2.84 -1.81
N TYR A 53 -6.33 2.79 -2.16
CA TYR A 53 -7.23 3.92 -1.96
C TYR A 53 -7.58 4.18 -0.50
N SER A 54 -7.69 3.13 0.30
CA SER A 54 -8.00 3.26 1.73
C SER A 54 -6.85 3.94 2.49
N ILE A 55 -5.61 3.55 2.18
CA ILE A 55 -4.41 4.18 2.71
C ILE A 55 -4.27 5.61 2.21
N PHE A 56 -4.51 5.87 0.92
CA PHE A 56 -4.51 7.24 0.39
C PHE A 56 -5.51 8.13 1.13
N ARG A 57 -6.77 7.68 1.26
CA ARG A 57 -7.81 8.43 1.99
C ARG A 57 -7.42 8.70 3.43
N TRP A 58 -6.81 7.71 4.09
CA TRP A 58 -6.27 7.89 5.43
C TRP A 58 -5.13 8.91 5.46
N ALA A 59 -4.10 8.79 4.63
CA ALA A 59 -3.00 9.75 4.57
C ALA A 59 -3.49 11.18 4.29
N THR A 60 -4.56 11.34 3.52
CA THR A 60 -5.19 12.64 3.23
C THR A 60 -6.27 13.08 4.23
N GLY A 61 -6.35 12.46 5.42
CA GLY A 61 -7.14 12.98 6.54
C GLY A 61 -8.56 12.43 6.71
N ALA A 62 -8.98 11.37 6.00
CA ALA A 62 -10.30 10.76 6.20
C ALA A 62 -10.51 10.21 7.63
N ARG A 63 -11.76 10.10 8.10
CA ARG A 63 -12.04 9.50 9.41
C ARG A 63 -11.79 7.99 9.37
N LEU A 64 -11.38 7.40 10.49
CA LEU A 64 -11.10 5.96 10.59
C LEU A 64 -12.32 5.13 10.16
N ASP A 65 -13.50 5.46 10.69
CA ASP A 65 -14.74 4.74 10.38
C ASP A 65 -15.05 4.71 8.89
N ASP A 66 -14.79 5.80 8.17
CA ASP A 66 -14.99 5.87 6.72
C ASP A 66 -14.03 4.93 5.98
N VAL A 67 -12.76 4.89 6.41
CA VAL A 67 -11.72 4.04 5.82
C VAL A 67 -12.01 2.56 6.09
N LEU A 68 -12.37 2.19 7.32
CA LEU A 68 -12.73 0.82 7.68
C LEU A 68 -13.97 0.35 6.92
N LYS A 69 -15.00 1.21 6.82
CA LYS A 69 -16.20 0.90 6.04
C LYS A 69 -15.90 0.70 4.56
N SER A 70 -15.04 1.52 3.96
CA SER A 70 -14.70 1.39 2.54
C SER A 70 -13.77 0.23 2.21
N SER A 71 -12.91 -0.17 3.16
CA SER A 71 -11.93 -1.24 2.98
C SER A 71 -12.46 -2.62 3.40
N GLY A 72 -13.48 -2.67 4.25
CA GLY A 72 -13.94 -3.89 4.89
C GLY A 72 -12.97 -4.45 5.94
N LEU A 73 -11.93 -3.68 6.32
CA LEU A 73 -10.96 -4.09 7.33
C LEU A 73 -11.50 -3.93 8.76
N LEU A 74 -11.01 -4.79 9.64
CA LEU A 74 -11.08 -4.56 11.07
C LEU A 74 -10.04 -3.50 11.48
N ALA A 75 -10.31 -2.77 12.57
CA ALA A 75 -9.41 -1.72 13.06
C ALA A 75 -7.99 -2.24 13.35
N GLY A 76 -7.86 -3.46 13.91
CA GLY A 76 -6.57 -4.08 14.18
C GLY A 76 -5.76 -4.35 12.91
N ASP A 77 -6.40 -4.87 11.85
CA ASP A 77 -5.75 -5.09 10.56
C ASP A 77 -5.32 -3.79 9.90
N PHE A 78 -6.15 -2.76 9.98
CA PHE A 78 -5.81 -1.44 9.47
C PHE A 78 -4.57 -0.85 10.15
N ILE A 79 -4.48 -0.96 11.48
CA ILE A 79 -3.30 -0.51 12.23
C ILE A 79 -2.07 -1.32 11.84
N ARG A 80 -2.21 -2.65 11.71
CA ARG A 80 -1.12 -3.53 11.27
C ARG A 80 -0.59 -3.13 9.89
N TRP A 81 -1.46 -2.95 8.91
CA TRP A 81 -1.07 -2.50 7.57
C TRP A 81 -0.42 -1.12 7.59
N SER A 82 -0.95 -0.19 8.39
CA SER A 82 -0.37 1.14 8.52
C SER A 82 1.06 1.09 9.09
N LYS A 83 1.32 0.21 10.07
CA LYS A 83 2.67 -0.01 10.60
C LYS A 83 3.60 -0.60 9.55
N GLN A 84 3.16 -1.64 8.83
CA GLN A 84 3.94 -2.25 7.75
C GLN A 84 4.31 -1.24 6.66
N ILE A 85 3.41 -0.33 6.30
CA ILE A 85 3.68 0.73 5.33
C ILE A 85 4.70 1.74 5.89
N ILE A 86 4.55 2.15 7.14
CA ILE A 86 5.52 3.06 7.79
C ILE A 86 6.91 2.42 7.84
N ASP A 87 7.00 1.13 8.18
CA ASP A 87 8.26 0.40 8.26
C ASP A 87 8.91 0.26 6.87
N LEU A 88 8.12 -0.01 5.82
CA LEU A 88 8.62 -0.05 4.43
C LEU A 88 9.14 1.32 3.98
N LEU A 89 8.40 2.39 4.27
CA LEU A 89 8.83 3.76 3.93
C LEU A 89 10.13 4.14 4.65
N ASP A 90 10.30 3.73 5.91
CA ASP A 90 11.54 3.95 6.65
C ASP A 90 12.73 3.22 6.01
N GLN A 91 12.53 1.95 5.61
CA GLN A 91 13.55 1.18 4.90
C GLN A 91 13.93 1.82 3.56
N LEU A 92 12.95 2.31 2.80
CA LEU A 92 13.20 3.04 1.55
C LEU A 92 13.99 4.32 1.81
N ALA A 93 13.63 5.09 2.84
CA ALA A 93 14.31 6.33 3.18
C ALA A 93 15.79 6.12 3.54
N GLN A 94 16.12 5.01 4.21
CA GLN A 94 17.51 4.68 4.57
C GLN A 94 18.37 4.29 3.36
N GLY A 95 17.78 3.75 2.29
CA GLY A 95 18.49 3.26 1.10
C GLY A 95 18.45 4.19 -0.11
N ALA A 96 17.64 5.25 -0.09
CA ALA A 96 17.37 6.10 -1.26
C ALA A 96 18.14 7.43 -1.24
N ASP A 97 18.06 8.17 -2.34
CA ASP A 97 18.58 9.53 -2.41
C ASP A 97 17.78 10.51 -1.51
N PRO A 98 18.32 11.70 -1.21
CA PRO A 98 17.69 12.65 -0.28
C PRO A 98 16.26 13.06 -0.66
N VAL A 99 15.92 13.12 -1.95
CA VAL A 99 14.58 13.55 -2.41
C VAL A 99 13.55 12.47 -2.12
N VAL A 100 13.91 11.21 -2.38
CA VAL A 100 13.06 10.06 -2.05
C VAL A 100 12.92 9.90 -0.54
N ALA A 101 14.01 10.05 0.22
CA ALA A 101 13.98 9.97 1.68
C ALA A 101 13.05 11.04 2.28
N GLU A 102 13.14 12.29 1.84
CA GLU A 102 12.25 13.36 2.30
C GLU A 102 10.78 13.06 2.00
N THR A 103 10.51 12.51 0.81
CA THR A 103 9.15 12.12 0.39
C THR A 103 8.61 10.98 1.26
N ALA A 104 9.44 9.98 1.56
CA ALA A 104 9.07 8.86 2.43
C ALA A 104 8.74 9.33 3.85
N TYR A 105 9.57 10.19 4.46
CA TYR A 105 9.30 10.74 5.79
C TYR A 105 7.99 11.54 5.83
N LYS A 106 7.72 12.36 4.82
CA LYS A 106 6.43 13.08 4.71
C LYS A 106 5.25 12.13 4.63
N ALA A 107 5.37 11.04 3.86
CA ALA A 107 4.31 10.03 3.76
C ALA A 107 4.11 9.27 5.09
N MET A 108 5.20 8.93 5.80
CA MET A 108 5.13 8.32 7.13
C MET A 108 4.34 9.18 8.11
N ASP A 109 4.63 10.48 8.17
CA ASP A 109 3.91 11.42 9.06
C ASP A 109 2.42 11.50 8.72
N GLN A 110 2.06 11.47 7.43
CA GLN A 110 0.66 11.48 6.99
C GLN A 110 -0.10 10.21 7.41
N VAL A 111 0.55 9.05 7.36
CA VAL A 111 -0.04 7.77 7.77
C VAL A 111 -0.06 7.65 9.30
N LYS A 112 0.98 8.13 9.99
CA LYS A 112 1.15 8.04 11.45
C LYS A 112 0.35 9.12 12.18
N ARG A 113 -0.98 8.98 12.17
CA ARG A 113 -1.91 9.87 12.87
C ARG A 113 -2.98 9.11 13.63
N GLY A 114 -3.77 9.80 14.46
CA GLY A 114 -4.93 9.23 15.15
C GLY A 114 -4.62 7.93 15.91
N ILE A 115 -5.44 6.90 15.71
CA ILE A 115 -5.26 5.60 16.38
C ILE A 115 -3.94 4.90 15.99
N VAL A 116 -3.45 5.13 14.76
CA VAL A 116 -2.19 4.54 14.30
C VAL A 116 -1.05 5.13 15.12
N ALA A 117 -0.99 6.46 15.27
CA ALA A 117 0.00 7.11 16.12
C ALA A 117 -0.12 6.68 17.60
N TYR A 118 -1.35 6.61 18.13
CA TYR A 118 -1.58 6.17 19.51
C TYR A 118 -1.06 4.74 19.77
N SER A 119 -1.16 3.86 18.78
CA SER A 119 -0.70 2.46 18.87
C SER A 119 0.83 2.27 18.95
N TYR A 120 1.62 3.36 18.91
CA TYR A 120 3.06 3.34 19.20
C TYR A 120 3.38 3.62 20.69
N TYR A 121 2.39 4.08 21.45
CA TYR A 121 2.55 4.40 22.88
C TYR A 121 1.92 3.35 23.81
N MET A 122 1.19 2.37 23.23
CA MET A 122 0.69 1.18 23.92
C MET A 122 1.63 0.01 23.67
#